data_AF-A0A0M3I2H6-F1
#
_entry.id   AF-A0A0M3I2H6-F1
#
_cell.length_a   1.000
_cell.length_b   1.000
_cell.length_c   1.000
_cell.angle_alpha   90.00
_cell.angle_beta   90.00
_cell.angle_gamma   90.00
#
_symmetry.space_group_name_H-M   'P 1'
#
loop_
_entity.id
_entity.type
_entity.pdbx_description
1 polymer ?
#
loop_
_entity_poly.entity_id
_entity_poly.type
_entity_poly.pdbx_seq_one_letter_code
_entity_poly.pdbx_strand_id
1 'polypeptide(L)'
;MCYSEYYLVTLNNGRKREYFDRFCAYGIDCEYRGLAEICVSVSQLDPTVRATFTAQIAKYGYSEKNLLHSRFCCCSTDLCNDFGVDDARGEFNLSVIAGLSIGSICSIHWLVVMLINLLSIF
;
A
#
# COMPACT_ATOMS: atom_id res chain seq x y z
N MET A 1 0.49 11.17 -14.12
CA MET A 1 -0.51 10.27 -13.50
C MET A 1 0.23 9.39 -12.51
N CYS A 2 -0.42 8.90 -11.46
CA CYS A 2 0.30 8.13 -10.44
C CYS A 2 -0.25 6.72 -10.33
N TYR A 3 0.63 5.73 -10.24
CA TYR A 3 0.22 4.39 -9.87
C TYR A 3 -0.06 4.36 -8.37
N SER A 4 -1.22 3.82 -8.02
CA SER A 4 -1.50 3.36 -6.67
C SER A 4 -1.38 1.85 -6.68
N GLU A 5 -0.62 1.34 -5.73
CA GLU A 5 -0.32 -0.05 -5.57
C GLU A 5 -0.74 -0.50 -4.17
N TYR A 6 -1.51 -1.59 -4.14
CA TYR A 6 -1.79 -2.35 -2.93
C TYR A 6 -1.34 -3.80 -3.12
N TYR A 7 -0.66 -4.35 -2.12
CA TYR A 7 -0.40 -5.78 -2.07
C TYR A 7 -0.40 -6.33 -0.64
N LEU A 8 -0.89 -7.57 -0.53
CA LEU A 8 -0.88 -8.35 0.69
C LEU A 8 0.09 -9.52 0.56
N VAL A 9 1.12 -9.57 1.41
CA VAL A 9 2.09 -10.67 1.43
C VAL A 9 1.92 -11.55 2.66
N THR A 10 2.21 -12.84 2.48
CA THR A 10 2.40 -13.77 3.60
C THR A 10 3.87 -13.79 4.01
N LEU A 11 4.10 -13.42 5.27
CA LEU A 11 5.40 -13.49 5.91
C LEU A 11 5.76 -14.96 6.23
N ASN A 12 7.07 -15.24 6.40
CA ASN A 12 7.56 -16.59 6.68
C ASN A 12 6.98 -17.22 7.96
N ASN A 13 6.50 -16.40 8.90
CA ASN A 13 5.83 -16.85 10.13
C ASN A 13 4.30 -16.97 9.99
N GLY A 14 3.77 -16.95 8.76
CA GLY A 14 2.34 -17.04 8.47
C GLY A 14 1.55 -15.74 8.74
N ARG A 15 2.18 -14.71 9.31
CA ARG A 15 1.53 -13.40 9.46
C ARG A 15 1.34 -12.74 8.10
N LYS A 16 0.28 -11.96 7.95
CA LYS A 16 0.04 -11.16 6.75
C LYS A 16 0.55 -9.75 6.96
N ARG A 17 1.06 -9.12 5.89
CA ARG A 17 1.44 -7.71 5.88
C ARG A 17 0.90 -7.02 4.65
N GLU A 18 0.20 -5.92 4.89
CA GLU A 18 -0.37 -5.04 3.87
C GLU A 18 0.67 -3.96 3.51
N TYR A 19 0.74 -3.64 2.22
CA TYR A 19 1.59 -2.58 1.68
C TYR A 19 0.76 -1.69 0.77
N PHE A 20 1.02 -0.39 0.89
CA PHE A 20 0.45 0.65 0.05
C PHE A 20 1.60 1.51 -0.47
N ASP A 21 1.72 1.64 -1.78
CA ASP A 21 2.71 2.50 -2.41
C ASP A 21 2.05 3.39 -3.47
N ARG A 22 2.62 4.57 -3.66
CA ARG A 22 2.17 5.55 -4.64
C ARG A 22 3.37 6.12 -5.35
N PHE A 23 3.44 5.91 -6.66
CA PHE A 23 4.52 6.45 -7.47
C PHE A 23 3.98 7.11 -8.74
N CYS A 24 4.59 8.21 -9.16
CA CYS A 24 4.11 8.96 -10.31
C CYS A 24 4.91 8.66 -11.58
N ALA A 25 4.21 8.52 -12.70
CA ALA A 25 4.74 8.29 -14.03
C ALA A 25 4.11 9.28 -15.03
N TYR A 26 4.64 9.34 -16.26
CA TYR A 26 4.00 10.13 -17.30
C TYR A 26 2.68 9.47 -17.72
N GLY A 27 1.64 10.27 -17.98
CA GLY A 27 0.31 9.74 -18.34
C GLY A 27 0.35 8.84 -19.59
N ILE A 28 1.16 9.22 -20.57
CA ILE A 28 1.41 8.43 -21.78
C ILE A 28 1.95 7.02 -21.48
N ASP A 29 2.71 6.84 -20.39
CA ASP A 29 3.22 5.53 -20.00
C ASP A 29 2.09 4.63 -19.49
N CYS A 30 1.10 5.18 -18.79
CA CYS A 30 -0.09 4.42 -18.36
C CYS A 30 -0.94 4.01 -19.57
N GLU A 31 -1.18 4.94 -20.49
CA GLU A 31 -1.98 4.71 -21.70
C GLU A 31 -1.34 3.66 -22.61
N TYR A 32 -0.03 3.79 -22.88
CA TYR A 32 0.72 2.82 -23.68
C TYR A 32 0.68 1.41 -23.09
N ARG A 33 0.63 1.31 -21.75
CA ARG A 33 0.57 0.04 -21.01
C ARG A 33 -0.85 -0.49 -20.80
N GLY A 34 -1.88 0.22 -21.28
CA GLY A 34 -3.29 -0.19 -21.15
C GLY A 34 -3.85 -0.06 -19.73
N LEU A 35 -3.25 0.78 -18.88
CA LEU A 35 -3.59 0.95 -17.47
C LEU A 35 -4.45 2.19 -17.20
N ALA A 36 -4.85 2.90 -18.25
CA ALA A 36 -5.39 4.26 -18.15
C ALA A 36 -6.78 4.35 -17.48
N GLU A 37 -7.55 3.27 -17.35
CA GLU A 37 -8.94 3.35 -16.84
C GLU A 37 -9.38 2.13 -16.00
N ILE A 38 -8.51 1.14 -15.78
CA ILE A 38 -8.85 -0.09 -15.07
C ILE A 38 -7.76 -0.45 -14.05
N CYS A 39 -8.18 -1.07 -12.95
CA CYS A 39 -7.27 -1.68 -12.01
C CYS A 39 -6.90 -3.10 -12.45
N VAL A 40 -5.64 -3.48 -12.30
CA VAL A 40 -5.11 -4.77 -12.73
C VAL A 40 -4.37 -5.48 -11.60
N SER A 41 -4.33 -6.81 -11.66
CA SER A 41 -3.52 -7.65 -10.78
C SER A 41 -2.10 -7.85 -11.32
N VAL A 42 -1.16 -8.37 -10.50
CA VAL A 42 0.23 -8.61 -10.95
C VAL A 42 0.32 -9.44 -12.23
N SER A 43 -0.55 -10.43 -12.40
CA SER A 43 -0.52 -11.31 -13.58
C SER A 43 -0.92 -10.58 -14.87
N GLN A 44 -1.66 -9.49 -14.75
CA GLN A 44 -2.15 -8.65 -15.85
C GLN A 44 -1.23 -7.46 -16.16
N LEU A 45 -0.21 -7.21 -15.33
CA LEU A 45 0.79 -6.19 -15.60
C LEU A 45 1.63 -6.53 -16.84
N ASP A 46 2.09 -5.49 -17.53
CA ASP A 46 3.10 -5.67 -18.57
C ASP A 46 4.38 -6.29 -17.98
N PRO A 47 5.15 -7.06 -18.77
CA PRO A 47 6.32 -7.78 -18.28
C PRO A 47 7.37 -6.90 -17.60
N THR A 48 7.53 -5.65 -18.03
CA THR A 48 8.52 -4.72 -17.48
C THR A 48 8.08 -4.19 -16.11
N VAL A 49 6.82 -3.77 -15.96
CA VAL A 49 6.31 -3.33 -14.64
C VAL A 49 6.27 -4.49 -13.67
N ARG A 50 5.82 -5.67 -14.10
CA ARG A 50 5.86 -6.88 -13.27
C ARG A 50 7.28 -7.20 -12.81
N ALA A 51 8.26 -7.17 -13.70
CA ALA A 51 9.66 -7.40 -13.32
C ALA A 51 10.17 -6.35 -12.32
N THR A 52 9.78 -5.08 -12.49
CA THR A 52 10.16 -3.99 -11.59
C THR A 52 9.55 -4.17 -10.20
N PHE A 53 8.26 -4.49 -10.13
CA PHE A 53 7.55 -4.83 -8.90
C PHE A 53 8.21 -6.03 -8.19
N THR A 54 8.49 -7.11 -8.92
CA THR A 54 9.13 -8.30 -8.37
C THR A 54 10.52 -7.98 -7.81
N ALA A 55 11.30 -7.13 -8.49
CA ALA A 55 12.57 -6.65 -7.99
C ALA A 55 12.43 -5.76 -6.74
N GLN A 56 11.36 -4.99 -6.62
CA GLN A 56 11.07 -4.18 -5.44
C GLN A 56 10.77 -5.05 -4.22
N ILE A 57 9.85 -6.02 -4.34
CA ILE A 57 9.49 -6.89 -3.21
C ILE A 57 10.63 -7.84 -2.80
N ALA A 58 11.51 -8.18 -3.73
CA ALA A 58 12.72 -8.96 -3.47
C ALA A 58 13.68 -8.26 -2.50
N LYS A 59 13.71 -6.92 -2.46
CA LYS A 59 14.51 -6.15 -1.48
C LYS A 59 14.07 -6.42 -0.04
N TYR A 60 12.83 -6.87 0.16
CA TYR A 60 12.29 -7.25 1.46
C TYR A 60 12.35 -8.77 1.72
N GLY A 61 13.00 -9.54 0.84
CA GLY A 61 13.11 -10.99 0.94
C GLY A 61 11.87 -11.76 0.48
N TYR A 62 11.00 -11.13 -0.33
CA TYR A 62 9.78 -11.75 -0.85
C TYR A 62 9.86 -11.99 -2.36
N SER A 63 9.07 -12.95 -2.83
CA SER A 63 8.89 -13.26 -4.25
C SER A 63 7.41 -13.21 -4.61
N GLU A 64 7.07 -13.24 -5.89
CA GLU A 64 5.66 -13.20 -6.35
C GLU A 64 4.80 -14.30 -5.69
N LYS A 65 5.36 -15.47 -5.37
CA LYS A 65 4.61 -16.54 -4.68
C LYS A 65 4.16 -16.19 -3.26
N ASN A 66 4.78 -15.18 -2.63
CA ASN A 66 4.42 -14.70 -1.30
C ASN A 66 3.21 -13.76 -1.35
N LEU A 67 2.86 -13.27 -2.55
CA LEU A 67 1.76 -12.38 -2.79
C LEU A 67 0.44 -13.14 -2.71
N LEU A 68 -0.46 -12.68 -1.86
CA LEU A 68 -1.81 -13.21 -1.76
C LEU A 68 -2.77 -12.46 -2.68
N HIS A 69 -2.71 -11.13 -2.63
CA HIS A 69 -3.57 -10.24 -3.39
C HIS A 69 -2.77 -9.03 -3.84
N SER A 70 -3.14 -8.46 -4.98
CA SER A 70 -2.52 -7.27 -5.53
C SER A 70 -3.49 -6.47 -6.37
N ARG A 71 -3.35 -5.14 -6.32
CA ARG A 71 -4.10 -4.21 -7.17
C ARG A 71 -3.19 -3.05 -7.56
N PHE A 72 -3.15 -2.78 -8.86
CA PHE A 72 -2.44 -1.66 -9.46
C PHE A 72 -3.43 -0.84 -10.25
N CYS A 73 -3.40 0.48 -10.08
CA CYS A 73 -4.29 1.38 -10.80
C CYS A 73 -3.54 2.63 -11.22
N CYS A 74 -3.77 3.13 -12.44
CA CYS A 74 -3.31 4.45 -12.83
C CYS A 74 -4.31 5.51 -12.36
N CYS A 75 -3.90 6.28 -11.35
CA CYS A 75 -4.64 7.39 -10.79
C CYS A 75 -4.38 8.62 -11.65
N SER A 76 -5.28 8.85 -12.61
CA SER A 76 -5.44 10.12 -13.31
C SER A 76 -6.24 11.12 -12.48
N THR A 77 -7.17 10.59 -11.67
CA THR A 77 -8.12 11.27 -10.77
C THR A 77 -8.19 10.52 -9.43
N ASP A 78 -8.86 11.08 -8.43
CA ASP A 78 -8.88 10.56 -7.04
C ASP A 78 -9.46 9.14 -6.89
N LEU A 79 -10.20 8.65 -7.89
CA LEU A 79 -10.89 7.35 -7.87
C LEU A 79 -9.98 6.13 -7.58
N CYS A 80 -8.69 6.23 -7.88
CA CYS A 80 -7.72 5.15 -7.64
C CYS A 80 -6.75 5.42 -6.48
N ASN A 81 -6.64 6.69 -6.05
CA ASN A 81 -5.79 7.08 -4.92
C ASN A 81 -6.43 6.71 -3.58
N ASP A 82 -7.76 6.65 -3.52
CA ASP A 82 -8.50 6.42 -2.28
C ASP A 82 -8.62 4.94 -1.90
N PHE A 83 -8.11 4.00 -2.71
CA PHE A 83 -8.13 2.58 -2.39
C PHE A 83 -7.35 2.30 -1.10
N GLY A 84 -8.10 2.14 -0.01
CA GLY A 84 -7.58 1.98 1.33
C GLY A 84 -7.70 0.57 1.86
N VAL A 85 -7.34 0.41 3.13
CA VAL A 85 -7.42 -0.87 3.84
C VAL A 85 -8.85 -1.43 3.87
N ASP A 86 -9.86 -0.58 4.04
CA ASP A 86 -11.25 -1.03 4.11
C ASP A 86 -11.79 -1.47 2.74
N ASP A 87 -11.39 -0.81 1.65
CA ASP A 87 -11.71 -1.25 0.29
C ASP A 87 -11.04 -2.59 -0.02
N ALA A 88 -9.76 -2.74 0.34
CA ALA A 88 -9.04 -4.00 0.18
C ALA A 88 -9.67 -5.15 0.98
N ARG A 89 -10.18 -4.87 2.19
CA ARG A 89 -10.90 -5.86 3.00
C ARG A 89 -12.21 -6.28 2.34
N GLY A 90 -12.98 -5.33 1.81
CA GLY A 90 -14.21 -5.60 1.10
C GLY A 90 -13.98 -6.40 -0.18
N GLU A 91 -13.02 -5.98 -1.01
CA GLU A 91 -12.76 -6.59 -2.31
C GLU A 91 -12.13 -7.98 -2.21
N PHE A 92 -11.13 -8.15 -1.35
CA PHE A 92 -10.42 -9.43 -1.21
C PHE A 92 -11.02 -10.33 -0.12
N ASN A 93 -12.16 -9.94 0.45
CA ASN A 93 -12.82 -10.64 1.55
C ASN A 93 -11.84 -10.95 2.70
N LEU A 94 -11.03 -9.96 3.07
CA LEU A 94 -10.04 -10.11 4.13
C LEU A 94 -10.75 -10.00 5.48
N SER A 95 -10.71 -11.06 6.26
CA SER A 95 -11.14 -10.99 7.66
C SER A 95 -10.22 -10.04 8.42
N VAL A 96 -10.83 -9.17 9.25
CA VAL A 96 -10.09 -8.23 10.11
C VAL A 96 -9.15 -9.05 10.97
N ILE A 97 -7.86 -9.04 10.64
CA ILE A 97 -6.84 -9.40 11.62
C ILE A 97 -6.86 -8.23 12.59
N ALA A 98 -7.58 -8.38 13.70
CA ALA A 98 -7.46 -7.51 14.86
C ALA A 98 -6.00 -7.59 15.32
N GLY A 99 -5.16 -6.71 14.78
CA GLY A 99 -3.73 -6.74 14.95
C GLY A 99 -3.18 -5.35 14.76
N LEU A 100 -3.41 -4.50 15.77
CA LEU A 100 -2.79 -3.19 16.00
C LEU A 100 -2.64 -2.32 14.74
N SER A 101 -3.59 -1.41 14.56
CA SER A 101 -3.35 -0.18 13.82
C SER A 101 -2.16 0.54 14.45
N ILE A 102 -0.98 0.44 13.83
CA ILE A 102 0.04 1.49 13.96
C ILE A 102 -0.38 2.58 12.97
N GLY A 103 -1.55 3.18 13.24
CA GLY A 103 -1.98 4.40 12.59
C GLY A 103 -1.27 5.55 13.27
N SER A 104 -0.45 6.27 12.51
CA SER A 104 0.02 7.62 12.81
C SER A 104 0.68 7.84 14.18
N ILE A 105 2.01 7.64 14.24
CA ILE A 105 2.86 8.57 15.01
C ILE A 105 2.99 9.84 14.17
N CYS A 106 1.87 10.55 13.99
CA CYS A 106 1.87 11.94 13.55
C CYS A 106 1.19 12.69 14.69
N SER A 107 1.99 13.47 15.44
CA SER A 107 1.55 14.47 16.43
C SER A 107 1.38 14.07 17.91
N ILE A 108 2.25 13.23 18.49
CA ILE A 108 2.45 13.20 19.97
C ILE A 108 3.78 13.86 20.40
N HIS A 109 4.41 14.66 19.54
CA HIS A 109 5.56 15.47 19.95
C HIS A 109 5.14 16.74 20.74
N TRP A 110 3.85 17.08 20.80
CA TRP A 110 3.38 18.30 21.47
C TRP A 110 2.50 18.07 22.72
N LEU A 111 2.08 16.84 23.01
CA LEU A 111 1.26 16.55 24.21
C LEU A 111 2.05 16.00 25.40
N VAL A 112 3.27 15.51 25.22
CA VAL A 112 4.13 15.08 26.34
C VAL A 112 4.90 16.24 26.98
N VAL A 113 5.12 17.36 26.27
CA VAL A 113 5.86 18.51 26.81
C VAL A 113 4.99 19.43 27.69
N MET A 114 3.66 19.40 27.55
CA MET A 114 2.77 20.18 28.43
C MET A 114 2.35 19.47 29.71
N LEU A 115 2.40 18.12 29.76
CA LEU A 115 2.05 17.37 30.97
C LEU A 115 3.21 17.24 31.97
N ILE A 116 4.46 17.47 31.56
CA ILE A 116 5.61 17.46 32.48
C ILE A 116 5.76 18.81 33.22
N ASN A 117 5.21 19.91 32.69
CA ASN A 117 5.29 21.23 33.34
C ASN A 117 4.18 21.51 34.37
N LEU A 118 3.20 20.63 34.53
CA LEU A 118 2.13 20.76 35.53
C LEU A 118 2.36 19.95 36.81
N LEU A 119 3.49 19.23 36.91
CA LEU A 119 3.94 18.53 38.13
C LEU A 119 5.17 19.18 38.77
N SER A 120 5.54 20.40 38.34
CA SER A 120 6.66 21.17 38.91
C SER A 120 6.25 22.49 39.58
N ILE A 121 4.95 22.83 39.60
CA ILE A 121 4.44 24.01 40.32
C ILE A 121 3.07 23.65 40.91
N PHE A 122 3.06 23.48 42.24
CA PHE A 122 2.01 23.02 43.17
C PHE A 122 1.97 21.52 43.49
#